data_AF-A0A0B3SJ38-F1
#
_entry.id   AF-A0A0B3SJ38-F1
#
_cell.length_a   1.000
_cell.length_b   1.000
_cell.length_c   1.000
_cell.angle_alpha   90.00
_cell.angle_beta   90.00
_cell.angle_gamma   90.00
#
_symmetry.space_group_name_H-M   'P 1'
#
loop_
_entity.id
_entity.type
_entity.pdbx_description
1 polymer ?
#
loop_
_entity_poly.entity_id
_entity_poly.type
_entity_poly.pdbx_seq_one_letter_code
_entity_poly.pdbx_strand_id
1 'polypeptide(L)' 'MDAIKATEIAHALYRAHGGKAEAEAAQRERQSRDDGNEREAENWRAIRGSIRQMRGANQS' A
#
# COMPACT_ATOMS: atom_id res chain seq x y z
N MET A 1 -4.68 9.44 -5.69
CA MET A 1 -3.57 10.03 -4.90
C MET A 1 -2.33 10.14 -5.76
N ASP A 2 -1.41 11.06 -5.44
CA ASP A 2 -0.14 11.21 -6.17
C ASP A 2 0.82 10.05 -5.89
N ALA A 3 1.61 9.66 -6.89
CA ALA A 3 2.54 8.52 -6.82
C ALA A 3 3.63 8.71 -5.74
N ILE A 4 4.09 9.94 -5.53
CA ILE A 4 5.08 10.29 -4.49
C ILE A 4 4.49 9.98 -3.11
N LYS A 5 3.28 10.49 -2.87
CA LYS A 5 2.53 10.29 -1.63
C LYS A 5 2.23 8.82 -1.33
N ALA A 6 1.87 8.04 -2.35
CA ALA A 6 1.69 6.59 -2.20
C ALA A 6 3.00 5.88 -1.81
N THR A 7 4.13 6.34 -2.34
CA THR A 7 5.47 5.80 -2.04
C THR A 7 5.91 6.16 -0.62
N GLU A 8 5.67 7.40 -0.17
CA GLU A 8 5.96 7.81 1.21
C GLU A 8 5.18 6.97 2.23
N ILE A 9 3.88 6.76 1.98
CA ILE A 9 3.04 5.91 2.84
C ILE A 9 3.51 4.45 2.78
N ALA A 10 3.85 3.94 1.59
CA ALA A 10 4.40 2.59 1.43
C ALA A 10 5.70 2.42 2.24
N HIS A 11 6.60 3.40 2.21
CA HIS A 11 7.83 3.39 3.00
C HIS A 11 7.56 3.44 4.51
N ALA A 12 6.57 4.24 4.95
CA ALA A 12 6.18 4.28 6.37
C ALA A 12 5.60 2.93 6.83
N LEU A 13 4.68 2.36 6.05
CA LEU A 13 4.08 1.04 6.31
C LEU A 13 5.12 -0.07 6.30
N TYR A 14 6.01 -0.10 5.31
CA TYR A 14 7.06 -1.10 5.22
C TYR A 14 8.07 -0.99 6.37
N ARG A 15 8.41 0.23 6.83
CA ARG A 15 9.26 0.41 8.01
C ARG A 15 8.59 -0.03 9.31
N ALA A 16 7.28 0.22 9.45
CA ALA A 16 6.55 -0.14 10.67
C ALA A 16 6.19 -1.63 10.74
N HIS A 17 5.79 -2.24 9.62
CA HIS A 17 5.20 -3.59 9.58
C HIS A 17 6.04 -4.60 8.79
N GLY A 18 7.12 -4.16 8.13
CA GLY A 18 8.01 -5.01 7.34
C GLY A 18 7.25 -5.79 6.26
N GLY A 19 7.45 -7.10 6.23
CA GLY A 19 6.78 -7.99 5.28
C GLY A 19 5.25 -8.03 5.38
N LYS A 20 4.66 -7.58 6.51
CA LYS A 20 3.20 -7.53 6.69
C LYS A 20 2.56 -6.29 6.06
N ALA A 21 3.34 -5.29 5.67
CA ALA A 21 2.85 -4.03 5.10
C ALA A 21 1.97 -4.24 3.86
N GLU A 22 2.31 -5.20 2.98
CA GLU A 22 1.49 -5.51 1.82
C GLU A 22 0.12 -6.09 2.21
N ALA A 23 0.10 -6.96 3.23
CA ALA A 23 -1.13 -7.58 3.70
C ALA A 23 -2.06 -6.54 4.33
N GLU A 24 -1.52 -5.59 5.10
CA GLU A 24 -2.31 -4.49 5.68
C GLU A 24 -2.84 -3.54 4.62
N ALA A 25 -2.03 -3.17 3.63
CA ALA A 25 -2.50 -2.36 2.50
C ALA A 25 -3.60 -3.10 1.72
N ALA A 26 -3.49 -4.41 1.53
CA ALA A 26 -4.52 -5.23 0.88
C ALA A 26 -5.81 -5.35 1.70
N GLN A 27 -5.70 -5.45 3.02
CA GLN A 27 -6.86 -5.51 3.91
C GLN A 27 -7.61 -4.18 3.88
N ARG A 28 -6.90 -3.06 3.98
CA ARG A 28 -7.50 -1.72 3.92
C ARG A 28 -8.10 -1.42 2.56
N GLU A 29 -7.47 -1.85 1.46
CA GLU A 29 -8.09 -1.78 0.12
C GLU A 29 -9.48 -2.44 0.10
N ARG A 30 -9.59 -3.66 0.65
CA ARG A 30 -10.87 -4.39 0.70
C ARG A 30 -11.88 -3.68 1.60
N GLN A 31 -11.48 -3.30 2.80
CA GLN A 31 -12.35 -2.59 3.74
C GLN A 31 -12.90 -1.30 3.11
N SER A 32 -12.05 -0.51 2.44
CA SER A 32 -12.50 0.71 1.76
C SER A 32 -13.47 0.42 0.61
N ARG A 33 -13.34 -0.71 -0.11
CA ARG A 33 -14.33 -1.10 -1.13
C ARG A 33 -15.66 -1.50 -0.48
N ASP A 34 -15.60 -2.29 0.59
CA ASP A 34 -16.78 -2.75 1.31
C ASP A 34 -17.54 -1.57 1.95
N ASP A 35 -16.81 -0.55 2.40
CA ASP A 35 -17.35 0.70 2.92
C ASP A 35 -17.83 1.67 1.82
N GLY A 36 -17.72 1.31 0.53
CA GLY A 36 -18.10 2.14 -0.62
C GLY A 36 -17.14 3.31 -0.91
N ASN A 37 -15.99 3.36 -0.24
CA ASN A 37 -14.97 4.38 -0.40
C ASN A 37 -13.98 4.01 -1.51
N GLU A 38 -14.44 4.02 -2.76
CA GLU A 38 -13.64 3.64 -3.93
C GLU A 38 -12.33 4.44 -4.06
N ARG A 39 -12.38 5.75 -3.77
CA ARG A 39 -11.20 6.62 -3.81
C ARG A 39 -10.12 6.17 -2.83
N GLU A 40 -10.53 5.70 -1.65
CA GLU A 40 -9.58 5.22 -0.65
C GLU A 40 -9.05 3.83 -1.00
N ALA A 41 -9.90 2.97 -1.56
CA ALA A 41 -9.46 1.69 -2.12
C ALA A 41 -8.41 1.87 -3.23
N GLU A 42 -8.59 2.84 -4.14
CA GLU A 42 -7.59 3.16 -5.16
C GLU A 42 -6.27 3.66 -4.55
N ASN A 43 -6.33 4.46 -3.48
CA ASN A 43 -5.13 4.89 -2.77
C ASN A 43 -4.39 3.70 -2.15
N TRP A 44 -5.11 2.79 -1.47
CA TRP A 44 -4.52 1.56 -0.91
C TRP A 44 -3.93 0.65 -1.99
N ARG A 45 -4.57 0.57 -3.16
CA ARG A 45 -4.05 -0.16 -4.33
C ARG A 45 -2.73 0.42 -4.82
N ALA A 46 -2.62 1.76 -4.91
CA ALA A 46 -1.39 2.44 -5.29
C ALA A 46 -0.26 2.20 -4.27
N ILE A 47 -0.56 2.34 -2.97
CA ILE A 47 0.39 2.07 -1.87
C ILE A 47 0.89 0.63 -1.94
N ARG A 48 0.00 -0.34 -2.12
CA ARG A 48 0.36 -1.77 -2.25
C ARG A 48 1.26 -2.02 -3.45
N GLY A 49 1.03 -1.33 -4.57
CA GLY A 49 1.91 -1.34 -5.74
C GLY A 49 3.34 -0.87 -5.40
N SER A 50 3.47 0.26 -4.71
CA SER A 50 4.76 0.77 -4.25
C SER A 50 5.46 -0.20 -3.29
N ILE A 51 4.75 -0.80 -2.32
CA ILE A 51 5.32 -1.80 -1.40
C ILE A 51 5.88 -3.00 -2.18
N ARG A 52 5.19 -3.47 -3.22
CA ARG A 52 5.68 -4.57 -4.07
C ARG A 52 6.95 -4.21 -4.83
N GLN A 53 7.01 -3.00 -5.39
CA GLN A 53 8.20 -2.49 -6.07
C GLN A 53 9.40 -2.43 -5.12
N MET A 54 9.20 -1.94 -3.90
CA MET A 54 10.25 -1.91 -2.87
C MET A 54 10.73 -3.30 -2.48
N ARG A 55 9.81 -4.26 -2.30
CA ARG A 55 10.18 -5.64 -1.95
C ARG A 55 10.94 -6.32 -3.10
N GLY A 56 10.53 -6.10 -4.34
CA GLY A 56 11.24 -6.62 -5.52
C GLY A 56 12.65 -6.05 -5.66
N ALA A 57 12.82 -4.74 -5.43
CA ALA A 57 14.14 -4.09 -5.44
C ALA A 57 15.07 -4.58 -4.30
N ASN A 58 14.51 -5.04 -3.18
CA ASN A 58 15.25 -5.52 -2.01
C ASN A 58 15.45 -7.05 -2.00
N GLN A 59 15.17 -7.74 -3.11
CA GLN A 59 15.36 -9.19 -3.30
C GLN A 59 16.33 -9.50 -4.45
N SER A 60 17.09 -8.50 -4.91
CA SER A 60 18.16 -8.65 -5.91
C SER A 60 19.51 -8.92 -5.27
#